data_AF-A0A321L533-F1
#
_entry.id   AF-A0A321L533-F1
#
_cell.length_a   1.000
_cell.length_b   1.000
_cell.length_c   1.000
_cell.angle_alpha   90.00
_cell.angle_beta   90.00
_cell.angle_gamma   90.00
#
_symmetry.space_group_name_H-M   'P 1'
#
loop_
_entity.id
_entity.type
_entity.pdbx_description
1 polymer ?
#
loop_
_entity_poly.entity_id
_entity_poly.type
_entity_poly.pdbx_seq_one_letter_code
_entity_poly.pdbx_strand_id
1 'polypeptide(L)' 'MKLLTTAEVAERLGVHRSRVGVLIKEGRLPAQRFGRVLLVAEKDLRLVGDRKPGRPAANTVQGKKRTKRIAE' A
#
# COMPACT_ATOMS: atom_id res chain seq x y z
N MET A 1 -8.01 -12.32 -16.58
CA MET A 1 -7.69 -11.74 -15.26
C MET A 1 -6.80 -10.53 -15.50
N LYS A 2 -7.17 -9.35 -15.01
CA LYS A 2 -6.32 -8.15 -15.14
C LYS A 2 -5.43 -8.04 -13.91
N LEU A 3 -4.11 -8.00 -14.14
CA LEU A 3 -3.11 -7.68 -13.13
C LEU A 3 -2.90 -6.18 -13.14
N LEU A 4 -2.98 -5.57 -11.97
CA LEU A 4 -2.81 -4.15 -11.75
C LEU A 4 -1.52 -3.91 -10.99
N THR A 5 -0.82 -2.84 -11.34
CA THR A 5 0.32 -2.38 -10.55
C THR A 5 -0.15 -1.80 -9.22
N THR A 6 0.76 -1.68 -8.25
CA THR A 6 0.46 -1.01 -6.98
C THR A 6 -0.06 0.43 -7.13
N ALA A 7 0.28 1.11 -8.23
CA ALA A 7 -0.21 2.46 -8.53
C ALA A 7 -1.69 2.42 -8.95
N GLU A 8 -2.04 1.57 -9.91
CA GLU A 8 -3.43 1.42 -10.35
C GLU A 8 -4.34 0.89 -9.24
N VAL A 9 -3.82 -0.01 -8.40
CA VAL A 9 -4.54 -0.50 -7.22
C VAL A 9 -4.79 0.62 -6.22
N ALA A 10 -3.82 1.50 -6.02
CA ALA A 10 -3.96 2.67 -5.15
C ALA A 10 -5.08 3.60 -5.65
N GLU A 11 -5.12 3.87 -6.95
CA GLU A 11 -6.18 4.70 -7.56
C GLU A 11 -7.56 4.04 -7.45
N ARG A 12 -7.66 2.74 -7.74
CA ARG A 12 -8.91 1.98 -7.63
C ARG A 12 -9.45 1.91 -6.20
N LEU A 13 -8.57 1.80 -5.21
CA LEU A 13 -8.93 1.72 -3.80
C LEU A 13 -9.05 3.12 -3.14
N GLY A 14 -8.66 4.19 -3.83
CA GLY A 14 -8.60 5.53 -3.25
C GLY A 14 -7.60 5.67 -2.09
N VAL A 15 -6.51 4.88 -2.09
CA VAL A 15 -5.49 4.89 -1.04
C VAL A 15 -4.11 5.23 -1.60
N HIS A 16 -3.18 5.65 -0.74
CA HIS A 16 -1.80 5.90 -1.17
C HIS A 16 -1.06 4.58 -1.47
N ARG A 17 -0.17 4.58 -2.47
CA ARG A 17 0.70 3.44 -2.87
C ARG A 17 1.43 2.78 -1.70
N SER A 18 1.90 3.56 -0.72
CA SER A 18 2.57 3.01 0.46
C SER A 18 1.64 2.12 1.28
N ARG A 19 0.34 2.45 1.33
CA ARG A 19 -0.65 1.63 2.04
C ARG A 19 -0.88 0.30 1.33
N VAL A 20 -0.91 0.30 0.00
CA VAL A 20 -0.98 -0.93 -0.81
C VAL A 20 0.22 -1.83 -0.46
N GLY A 21 1.43 -1.27 -0.40
CA GLY A 21 2.62 -2.01 0.04
C GLY A 21 2.50 -2.60 1.45
N VAL A 22 1.93 -1.86 2.40
CA VAL A 22 1.66 -2.38 3.74
C VAL A 22 0.62 -3.50 3.71
N LEU A 23 -0.48 -3.35 2.95
CA LEU A 23 -1.52 -4.40 2.84
C LEU A 23 -0.96 -5.72 2.28
N ILE A 24 -0.07 -5.60 1.30
CA ILE A 24 0.65 -6.75 0.73
C ILE A 24 1.57 -7.37 1.78
N LYS A 25 2.34 -6.54 2.50
CA LYS A 25 3.25 -7.01 3.57
C LYS A 25 2.50 -7.66 4.74
N GLU A 26 1.32 -7.17 5.07
CA GLU A 26 0.42 -7.73 6.09
C GLU A 26 -0.29 -9.01 5.61
N GLY A 27 -0.14 -9.41 4.34
CA GLY A 27 -0.82 -10.58 3.77
C GLY A 27 -2.32 -10.39 3.54
N ARG A 28 -2.82 -9.15 3.65
CA ARG A 28 -4.26 -8.83 3.48
C ARG A 28 -4.64 -8.60 2.03
N LEU A 29 -3.65 -8.37 1.17
CA LEU A 29 -3.84 -8.22 -0.26
C LEU A 29 -2.84 -9.15 -0.97
N PRO A 30 -3.31 -10.20 -1.66
CA PRO A 30 -2.43 -11.07 -2.42
C PRO A 30 -1.80 -10.28 -3.57
N ALA A 31 -0.47 -10.36 -3.68
CA ALA A 31 0.28 -9.77 -4.77
C ALA A 31 1.30 -10.76 -5.31
N GLN A 32 1.47 -10.73 -6.62
CA GLN A 32 2.48 -11.48 -7.32
C GLN A 32 3.66 -10.57 -7.65
N ARG A 33 4.86 -11.00 -7.26
CA ARG A 33 6.08 -10.26 -7.57
C ARG A 33 6.51 -10.55 -9.00
N PHE A 34 6.56 -9.52 -9.83
CA PHE A 34 7.08 -9.58 -11.19
C PHE A 34 8.32 -8.69 -11.28
N GLY A 35 9.49 -9.30 -11.10
CA GLY A 35 10.77 -8.60 -11.03
C GLY A 35 10.84 -7.63 -9.85
N ARG A 36 10.83 -6.32 -10.16
CA ARG A 36 10.84 -5.21 -9.18
C ARG A 36 9.45 -4.67 -8.84
N VAL A 37 8.42 -5.11 -9.54
CA VAL A 37 7.05 -4.60 -9.39
C VAL A 37 6.18 -5.64 -8.69
N LEU A 38 5.26 -5.20 -7.85
CA LEU A 38 4.20 -6.03 -7.28
C LEU A 38 2.94 -5.83 -8.10
N LEU A 39 2.37 -6.92 -8.57
CA LEU A 39 1.14 -6.98 -9.34
C LEU A 39 0.04 -7.59 -8.47
N VAL A 40 -1.14 -7.00 -8.50
CA VAL A 40 -2.31 -7.44 -7.73
C VAL A 40 -3.41 -7.75 -8.71
N ALA A 41 -4.15 -8.85 -8.53
CA ALA A 41 -5.28 -9.12 -9.41
C ALA A 41 -6.45 -8.19 -9.09
N GLU A 42 -7.12 -7.66 -10.11
CA GLU A 42 -8.26 -6.75 -9.93
C GLU A 42 -9.37 -7.35 -9.05
N LYS A 43 -9.54 -8.68 -9.09
CA LYS A 43 -10.55 -9.40 -8.28
C LYS A 43 -10.27 -9.31 -6.78
N ASP A 44 -9.00 -9.27 -6.39
CA ASP A 44 -8.57 -9.29 -4.99
C ASP A 44 -8.73 -7.93 -4.30
N LEU A 45 -8.97 -6.85 -5.06
CA LEU A 45 -9.26 -5.52 -4.50
C LEU A 45 -10.51 -5.54 -3.62
N ARG A 46 -11.46 -6.44 -3.91
CA ARG A 46 -12.68 -6.58 -3.11
C ARG A 46 -12.41 -7.02 -1.67
N LEU A 47 -11.28 -7.70 -1.41
CA LEU A 47 -10.90 -8.16 -0.07
C LEU A 47 -10.60 -7.01 0.91
N VAL A 48 -10.27 -5.83 0.38
CA VAL A 48 -9.83 -4.67 1.17
C VAL A 48 -10.73 -3.45 1.02
N GLY A 49 -11.82 -3.55 0.23
CA GLY A 49 -12.73 -2.44 -0.09
C GLY A 49 -13.58 -1.95 1.08
N ASP A 50 -13.94 -2.81 2.02
CA ASP A 50 -14.84 -2.48 3.16
C ASP A 50 -14.19 -1.68 4.30
N ARG A 51 -13.02 -1.06 4.07
CA ARG A 51 -12.36 -0.30 5.13
C ARG A 51 -12.90 1.12 5.19
N LYS A 52 -13.47 1.49 6.35
CA LYS A 52 -13.76 2.89 6.69
C LYS A 52 -12.48 3.75 6.49
N PRO A 53 -12.52 4.80 5.66
CA PRO A 53 -11.40 5.72 5.51
C PRO A 53 -11.12 6.40 6.86
N GLY A 54 -9.86 6.34 7.32
CA GLY A 54 -9.46 6.86 8.63
C GLY A 54 -8.08 6.35 9.07
N ARG A 55 -7.34 7.18 9.83
CA ARG A 55 -6.05 6.82 10.43
C ARG A 55 -6.27 5.63 11.37
N PRO A 56 -5.57 4.48 11.22
CA PRO A 56 -5.58 3.47 12.26
C PRO A 56 -5.15 4.13 13.57
N ALA A 57 -5.88 3.87 14.67
CA ALA A 57 -5.57 4.43 15.98
C ALA A 57 -4.07 4.25 16.26
N ALA A 58 -3.40 5.34 16.66
CA ALA A 58 -1.97 5.38 16.80
C ALA A 58 -1.50 4.34 17.83
N ASN A 59 -1.01 3.20 17.36
CA ASN A 59 -0.08 2.39 18.14
C ASN A 59 1.32 2.64 17.58
N THR A 60 2.03 3.49 18.30
CA THR A 60 3.42 3.90 18.14
C THR A 60 4.34 2.72 17.83
N VAL A 61 4.93 2.68 16.62
CA VAL A 61 6.35 2.37 16.34
C VAL A 61 6.62 2.53 14.84
N GLN A 62 7.10 3.70 14.40
CA GLN A 62 7.90 3.76 13.17
C GLN A 62 8.80 5.00 13.12
N GLY A 63 9.96 4.85 13.75
CA GLY A 63 11.25 5.09 13.12
C GLY A 63 11.51 6.44 12.45
N LYS A 64 12.05 7.37 13.24
CA LYS A 64 13.13 8.32 12.93
C LYS A 64 13.03 9.21 11.68
N LYS A 65 12.72 10.48 11.98
CA LYS A 65 13.31 11.73 11.44
C LYS A 65 14.39 11.53 10.35
N ARG A 66 14.08 11.91 9.10
CA ARG A 66 15.08 12.54 8.22
C ARG A 66 14.95 14.05 8.40
N THR A 67 15.57 14.58 9.45
CA THR A 67 15.77 16.02 9.58
C THR A 67 16.67 16.47 8.43
N LYS A 68 16.23 17.51 7.71
CA LYS A 68 17.03 18.23 6.71
C LYS A 68 18.40 18.61 7.30
N ARG A 69 19.48 18.39 6.56
CA ARG A 69 20.65 19.26 6.61
C ARG A 69 20.87 19.80 5.20
N ILE A 70 20.32 20.99 4.99
CA ILE A 70 20.89 22.01 4.11
C ILE A 70 21.70 22.96 5.02
N ALA A 71 22.70 23.64 4.45
CA ALA A 71 23.83 24.38 5.06
C ALA A 71 25.12 23.53 5.02
N GLU A 72 26.19 23.94 4.33
CA GLU A 72 26.69 25.27 3.97
C GLU A 72 27.29 25.26 2.56
#